data_AF-A0A5M3MEM9-F1
#
_entry.id   AF-A0A5M3MEM9-F1
#
_cell.length_a   1.000
_cell.length_b   1.000
_cell.length_c   1.000
_cell.angle_alpha   90.00
_cell.angle_beta   90.00
_cell.angle_gamma   90.00
#
_symmetry.space_group_name_H-M   'P 1'
#
loop_
_entity.id
_entity.type
_entity.pdbx_description
1 polymer ?
#
loop_
_entity_poly.entity_id
_entity_poly.type
_entity_poly.pdbx_seq_one_letter_code
_entity_poly.pdbx_strand_id
1 'polypeptide(L)'
;MMFSATFTSLCLAAVAVALPAEKRAAPTVTDILNYALTLEHLENAFYAEGINNFTQQSFIDAGLPGFAAGRFSEIAQHEATHVQFLTGALGEDATQACDYNFPVTDAKSFAQVSYLLENVGTSAYSGAAQYLSGGTLTAAAAILAVEARHSAWVNSAVLKANPWNGAFDTPLDLNQIYTLATSIITSCPSSNPALPVKAFPALTFGTDMTAGQATTVSFNGSDASSANGMYVGFISGMNTTIVPVQNGQVTIPDGLMGVVYAVATSSDSMTSDNVTLAGPAFLSFDFKSDALLL
;
A
#
# COMPACT_ATOMS: atom_id res chain seq x y z
N MET A 1 -70.14 4.60 22.48
CA MET A 1 -69.33 3.41 22.79
C MET A 1 -69.38 2.52 21.56
N MET A 2 -68.51 2.82 20.58
CA MET A 2 -67.22 2.17 20.28
C MET A 2 -67.39 1.04 19.24
N PHE A 3 -67.27 1.43 17.98
CA PHE A 3 -67.13 0.53 16.82
C PHE A 3 -65.72 -0.07 16.83
N SER A 4 -65.62 -1.40 16.70
CA SER A 4 -64.36 -2.10 16.53
C SER A 4 -64.14 -2.33 15.02
N ALA A 5 -63.13 -1.69 14.45
CA ALA A 5 -62.70 -1.87 13.07
C ALA A 5 -61.40 -2.67 13.06
N THR A 6 -61.46 -3.91 12.57
CA THR A 6 -60.29 -4.76 12.34
C THR A 6 -59.56 -4.31 11.07
N PHE A 7 -58.33 -3.84 11.21
CA PHE A 7 -57.40 -3.58 10.11
C PHE A 7 -56.61 -4.86 9.80
N THR A 8 -56.85 -5.45 8.63
CA THR A 8 -56.03 -6.54 8.09
C THR A 8 -54.81 -5.94 7.39
N SER A 9 -53.62 -6.19 7.94
CA SER A 9 -52.34 -5.74 7.38
C SER A 9 -51.98 -6.56 6.14
N LEU A 10 -51.79 -5.90 4.99
CA LEU A 10 -51.32 -6.52 3.76
C LEU A 10 -49.81 -6.25 3.63
N CYS A 11 -48.98 -7.16 4.15
CA CYS A 11 -47.53 -7.13 3.89
C CYS A 11 -47.27 -7.60 2.45
N LEU A 12 -46.97 -6.67 1.54
CA LEU A 12 -46.30 -7.01 0.28
C LEU A 12 -44.86 -7.42 0.60
N ALA A 13 -44.58 -8.72 0.60
CA ALA A 13 -43.20 -9.21 0.56
C ALA A 13 -42.64 -8.94 -0.85
N ALA A 14 -41.82 -7.90 -0.98
CA ALA A 14 -40.98 -7.73 -2.16
C ALA A 14 -39.90 -8.83 -2.13
N VAL A 15 -40.06 -9.85 -2.97
CA VAL A 15 -39.00 -10.84 -3.22
C VAL A 15 -37.93 -10.14 -4.05
N ALA A 16 -36.91 -9.61 -3.38
CA ALA A 16 -35.69 -9.19 -4.05
C ALA A 16 -34.99 -10.45 -4.58
N VAL A 17 -35.07 -10.64 -5.90
CA VAL A 17 -34.25 -11.66 -6.58
C VAL A 17 -32.81 -11.15 -6.51
N ALA A 18 -32.04 -11.65 -5.54
CA ALA A 18 -30.60 -11.45 -5.52
C ALA A 18 -30.03 -12.16 -6.77
N LEU A 19 -29.57 -11.39 -7.74
CA LEU A 19 -28.77 -11.92 -8.83
C LEU A 19 -27.53 -12.61 -8.21
N PRO A 20 -27.10 -13.77 -8.72
CA PRO A 20 -25.87 -14.38 -8.25
C PRO A 20 -24.74 -13.39 -8.47
N ALA A 21 -24.02 -13.05 -7.41
CA ALA A 21 -22.76 -12.31 -7.56
C ALA A 21 -21.83 -13.18 -8.40
N GLU A 22 -21.48 -12.75 -9.61
CA GLU A 22 -20.44 -13.40 -10.39
C GLU A 22 -19.16 -13.40 -9.56
N LYS A 23 -18.69 -14.61 -9.23
CA LYS A 23 -17.39 -14.80 -8.58
C LYS A 23 -16.34 -14.30 -9.59
N ARG A 24 -15.72 -13.15 -9.32
CA ARG A 24 -14.65 -12.61 -10.19
C ARG A 24 -13.63 -13.72 -10.44
N ALA A 25 -13.29 -13.94 -11.71
CA ALA A 25 -12.21 -14.86 -12.05
C ALA A 25 -10.91 -14.42 -11.36
N ALA A 26 -10.10 -15.40 -10.94
CA ALA A 26 -8.78 -15.10 -10.39
C ALA A 26 -7.92 -14.39 -11.46
N PRO A 27 -7.02 -13.47 -11.06
CA PRO A 27 -6.11 -12.81 -12.00
C PRO A 27 -5.25 -13.85 -12.72
N THR A 28 -5.02 -13.62 -14.02
CA THR A 28 -4.10 -14.43 -14.81
C THR A 28 -2.65 -14.09 -14.48
N VAL A 29 -1.70 -14.95 -14.85
CA VAL A 29 -0.27 -14.63 -14.70
C VAL A 29 0.09 -13.35 -15.48
N THR A 30 -0.47 -13.14 -16.67
CA THR A 30 -0.27 -11.91 -17.44
C THR A 30 -0.79 -10.68 -16.70
N ASP A 31 -1.95 -10.78 -16.03
CA ASP A 31 -2.46 -9.68 -15.19
C ASP A 31 -1.49 -9.36 -14.05
N ILE A 32 -0.94 -10.39 -13.39
CA ILE A 32 0.02 -10.22 -12.29
C ILE A 32 1.34 -9.61 -12.77
N LEU A 33 1.83 -10.02 -13.94
CA LEU A 33 3.07 -9.48 -14.51
C LEU A 33 2.89 -8.03 -14.96
N ASN A 34 1.76 -7.68 -15.60
CA ASN A 34 1.47 -6.29 -15.94
C ASN A 34 1.24 -5.43 -14.71
N TYR A 35 0.61 -5.99 -13.67
CA TYR A 35 0.46 -5.34 -12.39
C TYR A 35 1.82 -5.03 -11.75
N ALA A 36 2.75 -5.99 -11.72
CA ALA A 36 4.11 -5.77 -11.24
C ALA A 36 4.82 -4.71 -12.10
N LEU A 37 4.75 -4.81 -13.43
CA LEU A 37 5.38 -3.85 -14.34
C LEU A 37 4.83 -2.42 -14.17
N THR A 38 3.56 -2.25 -13.83
CA THR A 38 3.01 -0.93 -13.48
C THR A 38 3.69 -0.31 -12.26
N LEU A 39 4.02 -1.12 -11.24
CA LEU A 39 4.73 -0.67 -10.05
C LEU A 39 6.20 -0.40 -10.35
N GLU A 40 6.86 -1.29 -11.09
CA GLU A 40 8.26 -1.12 -11.49
C GLU A 40 8.48 0.13 -12.35
N HIS A 41 7.54 0.47 -13.25
CA HIS A 41 7.62 1.74 -13.99
C HIS A 41 7.52 2.96 -13.07
N LEU A 42 6.70 2.88 -12.02
CA LEU A 42 6.57 3.96 -11.02
C LEU A 42 7.89 4.14 -10.27
N GLU A 43 8.48 3.07 -9.77
CA GLU A 43 9.74 3.10 -9.01
C GLU A 43 10.91 3.53 -9.91
N ASN A 44 11.00 2.99 -11.12
CA ASN A 44 11.99 3.42 -12.10
C ASN A 44 11.87 4.91 -12.45
N ALA A 45 10.65 5.45 -12.61
CA ALA A 45 10.45 6.88 -12.83
C ALA A 45 10.85 7.72 -11.60
N PHE A 46 10.48 7.28 -10.40
CA PHE A 46 10.84 7.93 -9.14
C PHE A 46 12.36 8.05 -8.97
N TYR A 47 13.09 6.95 -9.15
CA TYR A 47 14.54 6.96 -9.02
C TYR A 47 15.22 7.74 -10.13
N ALA A 48 14.75 7.64 -11.38
CA ALA A 48 15.25 8.44 -12.49
C ALA A 48 15.10 9.94 -12.23
N GLU A 49 13.97 10.38 -11.67
CA GLU A 49 13.77 11.77 -11.27
C GLU A 49 14.73 12.16 -10.13
N GLY A 50 14.82 11.33 -9.09
CA GLY A 50 15.66 11.59 -7.91
C GLY A 50 17.14 11.74 -8.23
N ILE A 51 17.71 10.85 -9.05
CA ILE A 51 19.14 10.90 -9.42
C ILE A 51 19.48 12.09 -10.32
N ASN A 52 18.49 12.64 -11.05
CA ASN A 52 18.66 13.86 -11.84
C ASN A 52 18.52 15.12 -10.99
N ASN A 53 17.72 15.08 -9.92
CA ASN A 53 17.41 16.24 -9.09
C ASN A 53 18.36 16.41 -7.89
N PHE A 54 18.97 15.33 -7.39
CA PHE A 54 19.79 15.37 -6.17
C PHE A 54 21.23 14.93 -6.41
N THR A 55 22.15 15.70 -5.85
CA THR A 55 23.58 15.40 -5.84
C THR A 55 24.01 14.86 -4.48
N GLN A 56 25.22 14.32 -4.37
CA GLN A 56 25.83 13.98 -3.08
C GLN A 56 25.76 15.14 -2.06
N GLN A 57 25.96 16.39 -2.51
CA GLN A 57 25.89 17.55 -1.63
C GLN A 57 24.46 17.77 -1.12
N SER A 58 23.44 17.55 -1.96
CA SER A 58 22.03 17.63 -1.57
C SER A 58 21.70 16.70 -0.39
N PHE A 59 22.26 15.48 -0.37
CA PHE A 59 22.09 14.56 0.76
C PHE A 59 22.80 15.03 2.02
N ILE A 60 24.04 15.52 1.88
CA ILE A 60 24.81 16.06 3.01
C ILE A 60 24.09 17.26 3.63
N ASP A 61 23.60 18.19 2.81
CA ASP A 61 22.87 19.39 3.24
C ASP A 61 21.55 19.03 3.94
N ALA A 62 20.92 17.92 3.53
CA ALA A 62 19.73 17.37 4.17
C ALA A 62 20.02 16.57 5.47
N GLY A 63 21.30 16.51 5.90
CA GLY A 63 21.73 15.77 7.09
C GLY A 63 21.82 14.26 6.88
N LEU A 64 21.82 13.79 5.64
CA LEU A 64 21.94 12.38 5.27
C LEU A 64 23.39 12.03 4.87
N PRO A 65 23.77 10.73 4.89
CA PRO A 65 25.10 10.34 4.48
C PRO A 65 25.35 10.63 2.99
N GLY A 66 26.46 11.29 2.66
CA GLY A 66 26.80 11.62 1.27
C GLY A 66 26.96 10.41 0.34
N PHE A 67 27.27 9.23 0.87
CA PHE A 67 27.33 8.00 0.06
C PHE A 67 25.95 7.56 -0.46
N ALA A 68 24.85 8.09 0.09
CA ALA A 68 23.50 7.69 -0.27
C ALA A 68 23.22 7.93 -1.76
N ALA A 69 23.71 9.04 -2.33
CA ALA A 69 23.53 9.36 -3.75
C ALA A 69 23.99 8.23 -4.68
N GLY A 70 25.18 7.68 -4.44
CA GLY A 70 25.72 6.60 -5.27
C GLY A 70 24.95 5.28 -5.16
N ARG A 71 24.37 5.00 -3.99
CA ARG A 71 23.54 3.81 -3.77
C ARG A 71 22.13 3.98 -4.33
N PHE A 72 21.55 5.17 -4.26
CA PHE A 72 20.31 5.46 -4.97
C PHE A 72 20.47 5.36 -6.50
N SER A 73 21.65 5.71 -7.04
CA SER A 73 21.94 5.45 -8.46
C SER A 73 22.07 3.96 -8.81
N GLU A 74 22.41 3.10 -7.85
CA GLU A 74 22.45 1.65 -8.04
C GLU A 74 21.04 1.06 -7.98
N ILE A 75 20.21 1.50 -7.02
CA ILE A 75 18.78 1.13 -6.95
C ILE A 75 18.08 1.53 -8.26
N ALA A 76 18.32 2.73 -8.77
CA ALA A 76 17.79 3.17 -10.06
C ALA A 76 18.14 2.21 -11.23
N GLN A 77 19.31 1.57 -11.19
CA GLN A 77 19.71 0.59 -12.20
C GLN A 77 19.01 -0.76 -12.01
N HIS A 78 18.73 -1.15 -10.76
CA HIS A 78 17.95 -2.33 -10.46
C HIS A 78 16.50 -2.17 -10.94
N GLU A 79 15.84 -1.05 -10.65
CA GLU A 79 14.47 -0.80 -11.12
C GLU A 79 14.36 -0.74 -12.64
N ALA A 80 15.34 -0.12 -13.30
CA ALA A 80 15.42 -0.15 -14.77
C ALA A 80 15.58 -1.59 -15.31
N THR A 81 16.30 -2.45 -14.57
CA THR A 81 16.49 -3.87 -14.92
C THR A 81 15.20 -4.67 -14.69
N HIS A 82 14.48 -4.43 -13.60
CA HIS A 82 13.18 -5.04 -13.33
C HIS A 82 12.15 -4.70 -14.42
N VAL A 83 12.05 -3.41 -14.79
CA VAL A 83 11.22 -2.96 -15.92
C VAL A 83 11.57 -3.70 -17.21
N GLN A 84 12.86 -3.79 -17.56
CA GLN A 84 13.30 -4.49 -18.78
C GLN A 84 12.96 -5.98 -18.73
N PHE A 85 13.18 -6.62 -17.58
CA PHE A 85 12.90 -8.03 -17.37
C PHE A 85 11.42 -8.35 -17.56
N LEU A 86 10.53 -7.61 -16.89
CA LEU A 86 9.08 -7.81 -17.00
C LEU A 86 8.55 -7.43 -18.38
N THR A 87 9.02 -6.34 -18.97
CA THR A 87 8.67 -5.94 -20.34
C THR A 87 9.04 -7.05 -21.34
N GLY A 88 10.23 -7.64 -21.19
CA GLY A 88 10.67 -8.76 -22.02
C GLY A 88 9.82 -10.02 -21.84
N ALA A 89 9.37 -10.30 -20.62
CA ALA A 89 8.48 -11.43 -20.34
C ALA A 89 7.07 -11.25 -20.89
N LEU A 90 6.57 -10.02 -20.94
CA LEU A 90 5.23 -9.65 -21.40
C LEU A 90 5.15 -9.42 -22.92
N GLY A 91 6.23 -8.99 -23.57
CA GLY A 91 6.26 -8.73 -25.00
C GLY A 91 5.27 -7.62 -25.40
N GLU A 92 4.40 -7.89 -26.37
CA GLU A 92 3.42 -6.93 -26.88
C GLU A 92 2.32 -6.59 -25.85
N ASP A 93 2.13 -7.44 -24.85
CA ASP A 93 1.14 -7.22 -23.79
C ASP A 93 1.66 -6.31 -22.66
N ALA A 94 2.89 -5.82 -22.75
CA ALA A 94 3.53 -5.02 -21.71
C ALA A 94 2.88 -3.65 -21.54
N THR A 95 2.47 -3.33 -20.32
CA THR A 95 2.01 -2.00 -19.92
C THR A 95 3.14 -0.98 -20.05
N GLN A 96 2.78 0.23 -20.48
CA GLN A 96 3.70 1.36 -20.60
C GLN A 96 3.70 2.18 -19.31
N ALA A 97 4.80 2.92 -19.10
CA ALA A 97 4.91 3.86 -17.99
C ALA A 97 3.77 4.89 -18.00
N CYS A 98 3.36 5.28 -16.80
CA CYS A 98 2.37 6.32 -16.57
C CYS A 98 3.06 7.67 -16.35
N ASP A 99 2.27 8.72 -16.14
CA ASP A 99 2.72 9.97 -15.56
C ASP A 99 2.54 9.91 -14.04
N TYR A 100 3.47 10.55 -13.32
CA TYR A 100 3.57 10.46 -11.87
C TYR A 100 3.71 11.84 -11.23
N ASN A 101 3.28 11.98 -9.98
CA ASN A 101 3.50 13.16 -9.16
C ASN A 101 4.02 12.73 -7.78
N PHE A 102 5.33 12.80 -7.58
CA PHE A 102 5.97 12.40 -6.34
C PHE A 102 6.00 13.54 -5.33
N PRO A 103 5.66 13.30 -4.04
CA PRO A 103 5.70 14.33 -3.00
C PRO A 103 7.13 14.56 -2.49
N VAL A 104 8.06 14.90 -3.38
CA VAL A 104 9.49 15.08 -3.09
C VAL A 104 9.89 16.54 -3.27
N THR A 105 10.47 17.14 -2.23
CA THR A 105 10.92 18.54 -2.23
C THR A 105 12.42 18.68 -1.96
N ASP A 106 13.04 17.69 -1.34
CA ASP A 106 14.45 17.65 -0.97
C ASP A 106 14.97 16.21 -0.85
N ALA A 107 16.29 16.04 -0.69
CA ALA A 107 16.92 14.72 -0.60
C ALA A 107 16.45 13.87 0.60
N LYS A 108 15.92 14.50 1.66
CA LYS A 108 15.38 13.78 2.81
C LYS A 108 13.99 13.22 2.51
N SER A 109 13.11 14.04 1.94
CA SER A 109 11.80 13.60 1.45
C SER A 109 11.96 12.53 0.36
N PHE A 110 12.96 12.63 -0.51
CA PHE A 110 13.31 11.57 -1.46
C PHE A 110 13.65 10.25 -0.76
N ALA A 111 14.55 10.26 0.23
CA ALA A 111 14.88 9.04 0.97
C ALA A 111 13.67 8.45 1.73
N GLN A 112 12.76 9.30 2.22
CA GLN A 112 11.53 8.86 2.89
C GLN A 112 10.52 8.24 1.92
N VAL A 113 10.30 8.85 0.75
CA VAL A 113 9.41 8.31 -0.29
C VAL A 113 10.01 7.03 -0.88
N SER A 114 11.33 6.97 -1.07
CA SER A 114 12.04 5.74 -1.45
C SER A 114 11.75 4.61 -0.46
N TYR A 115 11.92 4.84 0.84
CA TYR A 115 11.59 3.83 1.85
C TYR A 115 10.14 3.36 1.77
N LEU A 116 9.20 4.27 1.54
CA LEU A 116 7.78 3.91 1.36
C LEU A 116 7.59 3.02 0.13
N LEU A 117 8.11 3.43 -1.03
CA LEU A 117 7.93 2.71 -2.29
C LEU A 117 8.50 1.29 -2.22
N GLU A 118 9.73 1.13 -1.73
CA GLU A 118 10.38 -0.19 -1.61
C GLU A 118 9.62 -1.15 -0.67
N ASN A 119 8.98 -0.62 0.38
CA ASN A 119 8.08 -1.42 1.23
C ASN A 119 6.78 -1.79 0.52
N VAL A 120 6.24 -0.88 -0.31
CA VAL A 120 5.09 -1.17 -1.18
C VAL A 120 5.46 -2.23 -2.21
N GLY A 121 6.62 -2.14 -2.87
CA GLY A 121 7.14 -3.17 -3.77
C GLY A 121 7.29 -4.53 -3.07
N THR A 122 7.92 -4.56 -1.90
CA THR A 122 8.04 -5.77 -1.06
C THR A 122 6.67 -6.38 -0.72
N SER A 123 5.71 -5.55 -0.33
CA SER A 123 4.34 -5.97 0.01
C SER A 123 3.55 -6.46 -1.22
N ALA A 124 3.79 -5.87 -2.38
CA ALA A 124 3.18 -6.24 -3.65
C ALA A 124 3.68 -7.62 -4.13
N TYR A 125 4.99 -7.84 -4.17
CA TYR A 125 5.55 -9.12 -4.59
C TYR A 125 5.17 -10.26 -3.65
N SER A 126 5.25 -10.03 -2.34
CA SER A 126 4.88 -11.06 -1.34
C SER A 126 3.38 -11.37 -1.40
N GLY A 127 2.51 -10.36 -1.58
CA GLY A 127 1.06 -10.53 -1.72
C GLY A 127 0.65 -11.22 -3.03
N ALA A 128 1.32 -10.90 -4.13
CA ALA A 128 1.05 -11.48 -5.45
C ALA A 128 1.63 -12.88 -5.63
N ALA A 129 2.58 -13.31 -4.79
CA ALA A 129 3.24 -14.61 -4.87
C ALA A 129 2.25 -15.79 -4.93
N GLN A 130 1.09 -15.68 -4.28
CA GLN A 130 0.03 -16.69 -4.28
C GLN A 130 -0.57 -16.98 -5.67
N TYR A 131 -0.42 -16.07 -6.63
CA TYR A 131 -0.94 -16.20 -7.99
C TYR A 131 0.11 -16.75 -8.97
N LEU A 132 1.33 -16.98 -8.50
CA LEU A 132 2.47 -17.38 -9.33
C LEU A 132 2.89 -18.81 -9.01
N SER A 133 3.54 -19.46 -9.98
CA SER A 133 4.13 -20.79 -9.78
C SER A 133 5.38 -20.96 -10.65
N GLY A 134 6.17 -22.01 -10.36
CA GLY A 134 7.33 -22.40 -11.16
C GLY A 134 8.38 -21.29 -11.30
N GLY A 135 8.85 -21.09 -12.54
CA GLY A 135 9.88 -20.10 -12.85
C GLY A 135 9.44 -18.66 -12.56
N THR A 136 8.16 -18.33 -12.77
CA THR A 136 7.64 -16.99 -12.53
C THR A 136 7.62 -16.66 -11.03
N LEU A 137 7.22 -17.61 -10.18
CA LEU A 137 7.31 -17.44 -8.72
C LEU A 137 8.77 -17.30 -8.27
N THR A 138 9.69 -18.03 -8.88
CA THR A 138 11.12 -17.93 -8.58
C THR A 138 11.67 -16.55 -8.94
N ALA A 139 11.30 -16.01 -10.11
CA ALA A 139 11.68 -14.67 -10.53
C ALA A 139 11.11 -13.59 -9.60
N ALA A 140 9.82 -13.68 -9.27
CA ALA A 140 9.18 -12.77 -8.32
C ALA A 140 9.84 -12.80 -6.94
N ALA A 141 10.20 -13.99 -6.44
CA ALA A 141 10.91 -14.13 -5.17
C ALA A 141 12.34 -13.52 -5.21
N ALA A 142 12.99 -13.55 -6.38
CA ALA A 142 14.30 -12.93 -6.55
C ALA A 142 14.22 -11.40 -6.52
N ILE A 143 13.21 -10.80 -7.17
CA ILE A 143 12.96 -9.35 -7.12
C ILE A 143 12.57 -8.93 -5.70
N LEU A 144 11.59 -9.61 -5.08
CA LEU A 144 11.18 -9.39 -3.69
C LEU A 144 12.37 -9.29 -2.71
N ALA A 145 13.35 -10.17 -2.85
CA ALA A 145 14.53 -10.18 -1.98
C ALA A 145 15.47 -8.98 -2.21
N VAL A 146 15.39 -8.32 -3.36
CA VAL A 146 16.13 -7.09 -3.68
C VAL A 146 15.37 -5.88 -3.15
N GLU A 147 14.05 -5.77 -3.40
CA GLU A 147 13.16 -4.74 -2.82
C GLU A 147 13.32 -4.64 -1.29
N ALA A 148 13.27 -5.78 -0.61
CA ALA A 148 13.42 -5.84 0.85
C ALA A 148 14.81 -5.36 1.31
N ARG A 149 15.86 -5.54 0.50
CA ARG A 149 17.22 -5.05 0.83
C ARG A 149 17.36 -3.57 0.55
N HIS A 150 16.71 -3.05 -0.48
CA HIS A 150 16.64 -1.62 -0.74
C HIS A 150 15.96 -0.91 0.44
N SER A 151 14.75 -1.31 0.82
CA SER A 151 14.03 -0.70 1.95
C SER A 151 14.83 -0.76 3.25
N ALA A 152 15.46 -1.90 3.56
CA ALA A 152 16.32 -2.08 4.73
C ALA A 152 17.55 -1.16 4.71
N TRP A 153 18.20 -1.01 3.55
CA TRP A 153 19.35 -0.13 3.39
C TRP A 153 18.95 1.34 3.51
N VAL A 154 17.87 1.76 2.85
CA VAL A 154 17.37 3.14 2.92
C VAL A 154 17.08 3.50 4.37
N ASN A 155 16.29 2.69 5.07
CA ASN A 155 15.86 3.07 6.42
C ASN A 155 17.01 3.02 7.43
N SER A 156 17.84 1.97 7.41
CA SER A 156 18.93 1.84 8.40
C SER A 156 20.16 2.66 8.07
N ALA A 157 20.68 2.58 6.85
CA ALA A 157 21.95 3.20 6.50
C ALA A 157 21.78 4.69 6.21
N VAL A 158 20.66 5.10 5.61
CA VAL A 158 20.40 6.49 5.22
C VAL A 158 19.60 7.22 6.30
N LEU A 159 18.42 6.73 6.66
CA LEU A 159 17.50 7.39 7.61
C LEU A 159 17.85 7.12 9.08
N LYS A 160 18.77 6.20 9.37
CA LYS A 160 19.22 5.80 10.72
C LYS A 160 18.13 5.15 11.59
N ALA A 161 17.10 4.61 10.96
CA ALA A 161 15.98 3.90 11.58
C ALA A 161 16.09 2.37 11.37
N ASN A 162 15.00 1.65 11.58
CA ASN A 162 15.01 0.19 11.64
C ASN A 162 15.33 -0.45 10.27
N PRO A 163 16.19 -1.48 10.23
CA PRO A 163 16.48 -2.22 8.99
C PRO A 163 15.37 -3.18 8.54
N TRP A 164 14.36 -3.44 9.38
CA TRP A 164 13.22 -4.34 9.08
C TRP A 164 12.02 -3.93 9.92
N ASN A 165 10.82 -4.39 9.53
CA ASN A 165 9.57 -4.03 10.18
C ASN A 165 9.16 -4.99 11.30
N GLY A 166 9.67 -6.22 11.25
CA GLY A 166 9.37 -7.28 12.20
C GLY A 166 10.00 -8.60 11.76
N ALA A 167 9.47 -9.73 12.24
CA ALA A 167 9.92 -11.06 11.82
C ALA A 167 9.40 -11.47 10.43
N PHE A 168 8.37 -10.79 9.93
CA PHE A 168 7.74 -11.02 8.63
C PHE A 168 7.45 -9.66 7.99
N ASP A 169 7.68 -9.54 6.69
CA ASP A 169 7.10 -8.44 5.90
C ASP A 169 5.59 -8.59 5.80
N THR A 170 4.92 -7.52 5.40
CA THR A 170 3.45 -7.42 5.38
C THR A 170 2.92 -7.60 3.96
N PRO A 171 2.41 -8.77 3.56
CA PRO A 171 1.82 -8.94 2.23
C PRO A 171 0.51 -8.15 2.16
N LEU A 172 0.32 -7.42 1.07
CA LEU A 172 -0.95 -6.73 0.78
C LEU A 172 -1.61 -7.34 -0.46
N ASP A 173 -2.94 -7.27 -0.52
CA ASP A 173 -3.65 -7.70 -1.72
C ASP A 173 -3.48 -6.71 -2.88
N LEU A 174 -3.91 -7.13 -4.08
CA LEU A 174 -3.70 -6.37 -5.30
C LEU A 174 -4.39 -4.99 -5.26
N ASN A 175 -5.58 -4.88 -4.66
CA ASN A 175 -6.33 -3.63 -4.60
C ASN A 175 -5.73 -2.67 -3.56
N GLN A 176 -5.25 -3.19 -2.45
CA GLN A 176 -4.59 -2.43 -1.40
C GLN A 176 -3.34 -1.73 -1.96
N ILE A 177 -2.46 -2.46 -2.63
CA ILE A 177 -1.28 -1.89 -3.29
C ILE A 177 -1.67 -0.96 -4.44
N TYR A 178 -2.65 -1.34 -5.27
CA TYR A 178 -3.10 -0.48 -6.37
C TYR A 178 -3.62 0.86 -5.84
N THR A 179 -4.33 0.84 -4.71
CA THR A 179 -4.77 2.06 -4.02
C THR A 179 -3.58 2.96 -3.65
N LEU A 180 -2.52 2.40 -3.07
CA LEU A 180 -1.30 3.15 -2.76
C LEU A 180 -0.65 3.74 -4.03
N ALA A 181 -0.51 2.94 -5.08
CA ALA A 181 0.08 3.39 -6.34
C ALA A 181 -0.73 4.52 -7.01
N THR A 182 -2.07 4.42 -7.00
CA THR A 182 -2.93 5.46 -7.59
C THR A 182 -2.86 6.82 -6.89
N SER A 183 -2.32 6.90 -5.68
CA SER A 183 -2.09 8.19 -5.03
C SER A 183 -0.94 8.99 -5.67
N ILE A 184 -0.09 8.33 -6.46
CA ILE A 184 1.10 8.89 -7.14
C ILE A 184 0.88 8.98 -8.64
N ILE A 185 0.18 7.99 -9.23
CA ILE A 185 -0.13 7.94 -10.66
C ILE A 185 -1.15 9.03 -11.03
N THR A 186 -0.81 9.89 -11.99
CA THR A 186 -1.70 10.96 -12.46
C THR A 186 -2.48 10.57 -13.72
N SER A 187 -1.83 9.92 -14.67
CA SER A 187 -2.44 9.38 -15.90
C SER A 187 -1.65 8.22 -16.47
N CYS A 188 -2.30 7.28 -17.15
CA CYS A 188 -1.63 6.20 -17.87
C CYS A 188 -2.09 6.17 -19.33
N PRO A 189 -1.25 5.68 -20.27
CA PRO A 189 -1.66 5.45 -21.65
C PRO A 189 -2.94 4.60 -21.73
N SER A 190 -3.91 5.04 -22.53
CA SER A 190 -5.18 4.30 -22.71
C SER A 190 -5.00 2.96 -23.43
N SER A 191 -3.83 2.74 -24.03
CA SER A 191 -3.41 1.46 -24.61
C SER A 191 -2.97 0.42 -23.58
N ASN A 192 -2.75 0.81 -22.31
CA ASN A 192 -2.36 -0.14 -21.28
C ASN A 192 -3.47 -1.16 -21.02
N PRO A 193 -3.14 -2.44 -20.81
CA PRO A 193 -4.13 -3.45 -20.50
C PRO A 193 -4.85 -3.12 -19.19
N ALA A 194 -6.17 -3.39 -19.14
CA ALA A 194 -6.94 -3.18 -17.94
C ALA A 194 -6.58 -4.22 -16.87
N LEU A 195 -6.08 -3.75 -15.72
CA LEU A 195 -5.77 -4.61 -14.59
C LEU A 195 -7.05 -4.96 -13.80
N PRO A 196 -7.18 -6.20 -13.26
CA PRO A 196 -8.36 -6.65 -12.51
C PRO A 196 -8.42 -6.08 -11.07
N VAL A 197 -7.97 -4.85 -10.88
CA VAL A 197 -7.82 -4.18 -9.58
C VAL A 197 -8.81 -3.02 -9.44
N LYS A 198 -8.99 -2.56 -8.20
CA LYS A 198 -9.84 -1.44 -7.84
C LYS A 198 -9.13 -0.62 -6.78
N ALA A 199 -9.00 0.69 -7.01
CA ALA A 199 -8.53 1.61 -5.99
C ALA A 199 -9.67 1.93 -4.99
N PHE A 200 -9.32 2.03 -3.72
CA PHE A 200 -10.20 2.48 -2.65
C PHE A 200 -9.97 3.96 -2.34
N PRO A 201 -10.95 4.64 -1.72
CA PRO A 201 -10.76 5.95 -1.10
C PRO A 201 -9.49 6.04 -0.22
N ALA A 202 -8.84 7.19 -0.21
CA ALA A 202 -7.72 7.43 0.70
C ALA A 202 -8.20 7.44 2.17
N LEU A 203 -7.43 6.78 3.04
CA LEU A 203 -7.58 6.82 4.49
C LEU A 203 -6.51 7.74 5.08
N THR A 204 -6.90 8.66 5.94
CA THR A 204 -6.00 9.62 6.59
C THR A 204 -6.23 9.66 8.09
N PHE A 205 -5.14 9.85 8.84
CA PHE A 205 -5.14 9.91 10.29
C PHE A 205 -4.82 11.33 10.80
N GLY A 206 -5.12 11.58 12.07
CA GLY A 206 -4.72 12.79 12.77
C GLY A 206 -3.21 12.89 12.95
N THR A 207 -2.77 13.99 13.57
CA THR A 207 -1.33 14.27 13.74
C THR A 207 -0.67 13.43 14.84
N ASP A 208 -1.43 12.98 15.84
CA ASP A 208 -0.90 12.08 16.86
C ASP A 208 -0.99 10.64 16.35
N MET A 209 0.16 10.06 16.03
CA MET A 209 0.29 8.69 15.53
C MET A 209 1.04 7.79 16.53
N THR A 210 1.00 8.14 17.81
CA THR A 210 1.68 7.37 18.86
C THR A 210 0.92 6.08 19.15
N ALA A 211 1.63 4.95 19.20
CA ALA A 211 1.05 3.67 19.62
C ALA A 211 0.40 3.79 21.01
N GLY A 212 -0.77 3.16 21.18
CA GLY A 212 -1.59 3.24 22.39
C GLY A 212 -2.43 4.52 22.52
N GLN A 213 -2.25 5.52 21.66
CA GLN A 213 -3.03 6.76 21.69
C GLN A 213 -4.20 6.74 20.70
N ALA A 214 -5.22 7.53 21.01
CA ALA A 214 -6.35 7.76 20.10
C ALA A 214 -6.01 8.84 19.07
N THR A 215 -6.41 8.61 17.84
CA THR A 215 -6.21 9.55 16.73
C THR A 215 -7.48 9.66 15.89
N THR A 216 -7.69 10.82 15.26
CA THR A 216 -8.83 11.02 14.36
C THR A 216 -8.64 10.26 13.06
N VAL A 217 -9.73 9.77 12.48
CA VAL A 217 -9.73 9.06 11.20
C VAL A 217 -10.63 9.79 10.21
N SER A 218 -10.17 9.93 8.98
CA SER A 218 -10.93 10.54 7.88
C SER A 218 -10.73 9.76 6.60
N PHE A 219 -11.75 9.77 5.74
CA PHE A 219 -11.68 9.18 4.40
C PHE A 219 -12.39 10.09 3.41
N ASN A 220 -11.84 10.24 2.19
CA ASN A 220 -12.32 11.21 1.19
C ASN A 220 -12.48 12.65 1.73
N GLY A 221 -11.62 13.08 2.66
CA GLY A 221 -11.71 14.41 3.28
C GLY A 221 -12.92 14.62 4.19
N SER A 222 -13.70 13.57 4.47
CA SER A 222 -14.80 13.58 5.43
C SER A 222 -14.35 12.95 6.75
N ASP A 223 -14.72 13.58 7.87
CA ASP A 223 -14.54 13.02 9.21
C ASP A 223 -15.40 11.77 9.38
N ALA A 224 -14.82 10.72 9.96
CA ALA A 224 -15.50 9.48 10.28
C ALA A 224 -16.42 9.58 11.52
N SER A 225 -16.63 10.77 12.10
CA SER A 225 -17.48 10.98 13.29
C SER A 225 -18.92 10.48 13.16
N SER A 226 -19.43 10.31 11.93
CA SER A 226 -20.77 9.74 11.66
C SER A 226 -20.75 8.26 11.23
N ALA A 227 -19.58 7.63 11.14
CA ALA A 227 -19.41 6.26 10.67
C ALA A 227 -19.68 5.23 11.78
N ASN A 228 -20.96 4.96 12.05
CA ASN A 228 -21.36 3.88 12.95
C ASN A 228 -20.98 2.50 12.37
N GLY A 229 -20.40 1.62 13.19
CA GLY A 229 -20.03 0.26 12.78
C GLY A 229 -18.78 0.18 11.89
N MET A 230 -17.92 1.21 11.93
CA MET A 230 -16.63 1.22 11.24
C MET A 230 -15.49 0.76 12.16
N TYR A 231 -14.50 0.11 11.58
CA TYR A 231 -13.27 -0.33 12.23
C TYR A 231 -12.06 0.08 11.39
N VAL A 232 -10.88 0.08 12.01
CA VAL A 232 -9.60 0.14 11.31
C VAL A 232 -8.84 -1.14 11.58
N GLY A 233 -8.47 -1.86 10.53
CA GLY A 233 -7.54 -2.98 10.59
C GLY A 233 -6.10 -2.50 10.40
N PHE A 234 -5.26 -2.68 11.42
CA PHE A 234 -3.82 -2.45 11.40
C PHE A 234 -3.12 -3.76 11.02
N ILE A 235 -2.56 -3.81 9.83
CA ILE A 235 -1.92 -4.98 9.21
C ILE A 235 -0.41 -4.84 9.39
N SER A 236 0.22 -5.79 10.08
CA SER A 236 1.65 -5.81 10.36
C SER A 236 2.18 -7.23 10.33
N GLY A 237 3.14 -7.49 9.44
CA GLY A 237 3.59 -8.83 9.10
C GLY A 237 2.43 -9.70 8.63
N MET A 238 2.26 -10.85 9.29
CA MET A 238 1.16 -11.78 9.00
C MET A 238 -0.07 -11.59 9.90
N ASN A 239 -0.11 -10.53 10.71
CA ASN A 239 -1.18 -10.27 11.68
C ASN A 239 -1.98 -9.03 11.32
N THR A 240 -3.27 -9.04 11.67
CA THR A 240 -4.15 -7.87 11.58
C THR A 240 -4.82 -7.65 12.92
N THR A 241 -4.71 -6.44 13.46
CA THR A 241 -5.44 -5.99 14.66
C THR A 241 -6.57 -5.06 14.24
N ILE A 242 -7.81 -5.40 14.54
CA ILE A 242 -8.99 -4.61 14.15
C ILE A 242 -9.52 -3.86 15.37
N VAL A 243 -9.62 -2.54 15.25
CA VAL A 243 -10.02 -1.63 16.34
C VAL A 243 -11.26 -0.84 15.92
N PRO A 244 -12.31 -0.76 16.75
CA PRO A 244 -13.50 0.02 16.43
C PRO A 244 -13.20 1.52 16.39
N VAL A 245 -13.84 2.22 15.44
CA VAL A 245 -13.84 3.68 15.43
C VAL A 245 -15.00 4.19 16.28
N GLN A 246 -14.68 5.11 17.21
CA GLN A 246 -15.65 5.71 18.12
C GLN A 246 -15.51 7.23 18.06
N ASN A 247 -16.61 7.93 17.79
CA ASN A 247 -16.63 9.40 17.68
C ASN A 247 -15.55 9.95 16.71
N GLY A 248 -15.34 9.27 15.58
CA GLY A 248 -14.34 9.65 14.58
C GLY A 248 -12.89 9.36 14.97
N GLN A 249 -12.65 8.66 16.08
CA GLN A 249 -11.33 8.30 16.56
C GLN A 249 -11.11 6.80 16.61
N VAL A 250 -9.86 6.38 16.43
CA VAL A 250 -9.40 5.02 16.65
C VAL A 250 -8.18 5.02 17.56
N THR A 251 -8.10 4.04 18.44
CA THR A 251 -6.89 3.82 19.24
C THR A 251 -5.88 3.02 18.43
N ILE A 252 -4.68 3.56 18.26
CA ILE A 252 -3.58 2.86 17.58
C ILE A 252 -3.13 1.70 18.49
N PRO A 253 -3.07 0.45 17.99
CA PRO A 253 -2.59 -0.68 18.79
C PRO A 253 -1.20 -0.44 19.38
N ASP A 254 -0.99 -0.93 20.60
CA ASP A 254 0.34 -1.02 21.19
C ASP A 254 1.20 -2.06 20.48
N GLY A 255 2.54 -1.94 20.60
CA GLY A 255 3.49 -2.95 20.13
C GLY A 255 3.67 -3.00 18.60
N LEU A 256 3.11 -2.03 17.86
CA LEU A 256 3.40 -1.84 16.44
C LEU A 256 4.85 -1.43 16.24
N MET A 257 5.48 -1.96 15.18
CA MET A 257 6.87 -1.72 14.85
C MET A 257 7.04 -1.58 13.34
N GLY A 258 7.93 -0.68 12.91
CA GLY A 258 8.24 -0.44 11.50
C GLY A 258 7.01 -0.06 10.68
N VAL A 259 6.95 -0.54 9.43
CA VAL A 259 5.83 -0.31 8.53
C VAL A 259 4.59 -1.10 8.94
N VAL A 260 3.48 -0.37 9.05
CA VAL A 260 2.14 -0.90 9.29
C VAL A 260 1.20 -0.30 8.26
N TYR A 261 0.31 -1.13 7.71
CA TYR A 261 -0.74 -0.66 6.80
C TYR A 261 -2.07 -0.62 7.54
N ALA A 262 -2.84 0.45 7.35
CA ALA A 262 -4.14 0.59 7.99
C ALA A 262 -5.27 0.67 6.97
N VAL A 263 -6.30 -0.15 7.13
CA VAL A 263 -7.47 -0.20 6.24
C VAL A 263 -8.73 0.09 7.05
N ALA A 264 -9.55 1.03 6.59
CA ALA A 264 -10.88 1.24 7.16
C ALA A 264 -11.85 0.19 6.61
N THR A 265 -12.60 -0.45 7.49
CA THR A 265 -13.47 -1.58 7.14
C THR A 265 -14.81 -1.52 7.88
N SER A 266 -15.84 -2.09 7.26
CA SER A 266 -17.15 -2.31 7.86
C SER A 266 -17.26 -3.63 8.65
N SER A 267 -16.15 -4.35 8.84
CA SER A 267 -16.08 -5.63 9.55
C SER A 267 -15.21 -5.55 10.80
N ASP A 268 -15.61 -6.24 11.86
CA ASP A 268 -14.85 -6.39 13.10
C ASP A 268 -13.77 -7.48 13.05
N SER A 269 -13.70 -8.21 11.94
CA SER A 269 -12.94 -9.47 11.84
C SER A 269 -12.22 -9.67 10.50
N MET A 270 -12.49 -8.83 9.49
CA MET A 270 -11.93 -8.97 8.15
C MET A 270 -11.48 -7.62 7.58
N THR A 271 -10.46 -7.66 6.72
CA THR A 271 -9.96 -6.51 5.94
C THR A 271 -9.96 -6.82 4.43
N SER A 272 -10.80 -7.77 3.99
CA SER A 272 -10.92 -8.14 2.59
C SER A 272 -11.66 -7.07 1.78
N ASP A 273 -11.39 -7.03 0.47
CA ASP A 273 -11.93 -6.06 -0.48
C ASP A 273 -13.43 -5.74 -0.37
N ASN A 274 -14.25 -6.75 -0.12
CA ASN A 274 -15.71 -6.61 -0.05
C ASN A 274 -16.21 -5.85 1.18
N VAL A 275 -15.36 -5.69 2.20
CA VAL A 275 -15.65 -4.92 3.43
C VAL A 275 -14.73 -3.70 3.58
N THR A 276 -13.81 -3.46 2.64
CA THR A 276 -12.93 -2.29 2.64
C THR A 276 -13.70 -1.02 2.28
N LEU A 277 -13.58 -0.01 3.14
CA LEU A 277 -14.18 1.31 2.98
C LEU A 277 -13.17 2.32 2.42
N ALA A 278 -11.93 2.28 2.93
CA ALA A 278 -10.85 3.18 2.54
C ALA A 278 -9.47 2.59 2.91
N GLY A 279 -8.42 3.09 2.28
CA GLY A 279 -7.04 2.71 2.51
C GLY A 279 -6.53 1.62 1.54
N PRO A 280 -5.33 1.08 1.79
CA PRO A 280 -4.56 1.26 3.01
C PRO A 280 -3.91 2.65 3.12
N ALA A 281 -3.66 3.08 4.35
CA ALA A 281 -2.72 4.14 4.68
C ALA A 281 -1.38 3.51 5.12
N PHE A 282 -0.27 4.13 4.75
CA PHE A 282 1.07 3.76 5.22
C PHE A 282 1.38 4.43 6.55
N LEU A 283 1.71 3.66 7.58
CA LEU A 283 2.10 4.13 8.90
C LEU A 283 3.52 3.64 9.23
N SER A 284 4.32 4.50 9.86
CA SER A 284 5.69 4.15 10.29
C SER A 284 5.84 4.29 11.81
N PHE A 285 6.27 3.21 12.44
CA PHE A 285 6.61 3.12 13.87
C PHE A 285 8.10 2.81 14.00
N ASP A 286 8.92 3.76 13.55
CA ASP A 286 10.36 3.58 13.43
C ASP A 286 11.05 3.38 14.79
N PHE A 287 12.05 2.51 14.81
CA PHE A 287 12.97 2.34 15.94
C PHE A 287 14.43 2.53 15.48
N LYS A 288 15.34 2.76 16.43
CA LYS A 288 16.71 3.12 16.08
C LYS A 288 17.47 1.96 15.41
N SER A 289 18.27 2.30 14.41
CA SER A 289 19.21 1.38 13.74
C SER A 289 20.26 0.76 14.68
N ASP A 290 20.57 1.40 15.81
CA ASP A 290 21.65 1.00 16.72
C ASP A 290 21.21 0.04 17.84
N ALA A 291 19.94 -0.37 17.84
CA ALA A 291 19.37 -1.31 18.81
C ALA A 291 19.61 -0.93 20.28
N LEU A 292 19.70 0.36 20.61
CA LEU A 292 19.70 0.84 22.00
C LEU A 292 18.29 0.67 22.60
N LEU A 293 17.96 -0.59 22.92
CA LEU A 293 16.83 -1.14 23.69
C LEU A 293 15.47 -0.45 23.50
N LEU A 294 14.54 -1.19 22.87
CA LEU A 294 13.08 -1.02 23.03
C LEU A 294 12.67 -1.24 24.49
#